data_AF-W4UNC1-F1
#
_entry.id   AF-W4UNC1-F1
#
_cell.length_a   1.000
_cell.length_b   1.000
_cell.length_c   1.000
_cell.angle_alpha   90.00
_cell.angle_beta   90.00
_cell.angle_gamma   90.00
#
_symmetry.space_group_name_H-M   'P 1'
#
loop_
_entity.id
_entity.type
_entity.pdbx_description
1 polymer ?
#
loop_
_entity_poly.entity_id
_entity_poly.type
_entity_poly.pdbx_seq_one_letter_code
_entity_poly.pdbx_strand_id
1 'polypeptide(L)' 'MGMGKDHTLFALVDGTVSFKVGKEDRRYVSVIPASEEA' A
#
# COMPACT_ATOMS: atom_id res chain seq x y z
N MET A 1 -0.20 -3.67 3.96
CA MET A 1 -0.22 -4.41 2.68
C MET A 1 0.09 -5.86 2.96
N GLY A 2 -0.66 -6.79 2.37
CA GLY A 2 -0.32 -8.20 2.28
C GLY A 2 0.25 -8.55 0.90
N MET A 3 0.92 -9.68 0.78
CA MET A 3 1.47 -10.19 -0.49
C MET A 3 1.06 -11.65 -0.69
N GLY A 4 0.49 -11.95 -1.85
CA GLY A 4 0.12 -13.30 -2.26
C GLY A 4 1.34 -14.15 -2.64
N LYS A 5 1.11 -15.45 -2.85
CA LYS A 5 2.16 -16.40 -3.30
C LYS A 5 2.75 -16.02 -4.67
N ASP A 6 1.96 -15.37 -5.50
CA ASP A 6 2.30 -14.85 -6.83
C ASP A 6 2.84 -13.40 -6.80
N HIS A 7 3.15 -12.87 -5.61
CA HIS A 7 3.56 -11.47 -5.40
C HIS A 7 2.44 -10.44 -5.64
N THR A 8 1.19 -10.87 -5.76
CA THR A 8 0.06 -9.94 -5.83
C THR A 8 -0.10 -9.19 -4.51
N LEU A 9 -0.09 -7.85 -4.55
CA LEU A 9 -0.32 -7.01 -3.37
C LEU A 9 -1.81 -6.89 -3.09
N PHE A 10 -2.20 -7.01 -1.83
CA PHE A 10 -3.58 -6.79 -1.38
C PHE A 10 -3.66 -5.91 -0.14
N ALA A 11 -4.76 -5.18 -0.02
CA ALA A 11 -5.05 -4.36 1.14
C ALA A 11 -5.46 -5.26 2.32
N LEU A 12 -4.93 -4.95 3.52
CA LEU A 12 -5.32 -5.65 4.77
C LEU A 12 -6.49 -4.93 5.48
N VAL A 13 -6.74 -3.68 5.09
CA VAL A 13 -7.71 -2.77 5.70
C VAL A 13 -8.29 -1.89 4.60
N ASP A 14 -9.50 -1.38 4.83
CA ASP A 14 -10.13 -0.40 3.95
C ASP A 14 -9.44 0.96 4.05
N GLY A 15 -9.23 1.59 2.89
CA GLY A 15 -8.50 2.83 2.82
C GLY A 15 -8.19 3.25 1.39
N THR A 16 -7.46 4.36 1.26
CA THR A 16 -7.02 4.90 -0.03
C THR A 16 -5.64 4.36 -0.38
N VAL A 17 -5.48 3.87 -1.61
CA VAL A 17 -4.18 3.42 -2.12
C VAL A 17 -3.32 4.63 -2.52
N SER A 18 -2.10 4.70 -1.99
CA SER A 18 -1.11 5.72 -2.30
C SER A 18 0.11 5.11 -2.98
N PHE A 19 0.53 5.72 -4.08
CA PHE A 19 1.72 5.35 -4.84
C PHE A 19 2.83 6.36 -4.60
N LYS A 20 4.04 5.88 -4.32
CA LYS A 20 5.21 6.73 -4.10
C LYS A 20 6.40 6.21 -4.87
N VAL A 21 7.12 7.13 -5.51
CA VAL A 21 8.45 6.85 -6.06
C VAL A 21 9.48 7.18 -4.97
N GLY A 22 10.28 6.19 -4.61
CA GLY A 22 11.37 6.31 -3.65
C GLY A 22 12.72 6.50 -4.33
N LYS A 23 13.79 6.29 -3.57
CA LYS A 23 15.16 6.35 -4.10
C LYS A 23 15.37 5.23 -5.12
N GLU A 24 16.21 5.50 -6.11
CA GLU A 24 16.62 4.53 -7.16
C GLU A 24 15.42 4.01 -7.98
N ASP A 25 14.46 4.89 -8.26
CA ASP A 25 13.22 4.59 -9.01
C ASP A 25 12.39 3.44 -8.43
N ARG A 26 12.62 3.09 -7.16
CA ARG A 26 11.82 2.07 -6.47
C ARG A 26 10.42 2.58 -6.24
N ARG A 27 9.43 1.83 -6.75
CA ARG A 27 8.02 2.15 -6.61
C ARG A 27 7.46 1.46 -5.39
N TYR A 28 6.84 2.24 -4.50
CA TYR A 28 6.22 1.78 -3.27
C TYR A 28 4.71 2.02 -3.35
N VAL A 29 3.95 1.09 -2.78
CA VAL A 29 2.49 1.19 -2.67
C VAL A 29 2.11 1.01 -1.20
N SER A 30 1.31 1.94 -0.68
CA SER A 30 0.80 1.92 0.70
C SER A 30 -0.71 2.15 0.71
N VAL A 31 -1.40 1.73 1.77
CA VAL A 31 -2.81 2.07 2.00
C VAL A 31 -2.87 3.05 3.17
N ILE A 32 -3.54 4.18 2.97
CA ILE A 32 -3.91 5.14 4.01
C ILE A 32 -5.27 4.68 4.55
N PRO A 33 -5.36 4.20 5.79
CA PRO A 33 -6.63 3.70 6.34
C PRO A 33 -7.71 4.78 6.33
N ALA A 34 -8.94 4.41 5.97
CA ALA A 34 -10.06 5.37 5.98
C ALA A 34 -10.50 5.78 7.41
N SER A 35 -10.14 4.97 8.40
CA SER A 35 -10.46 5.16 9.83
C SER A 35 -9.25 5.62 10.63
N GLU A 36 -8.38 6.44 10.04
CA GLU A 36 -7.39 7.18 10.82
C GLU A 36 -8.12 8.36 11.50
N GLU A 37 -8.95 8.05 12.50
CA GLU A 37 -9.38 9.04 13.50
C GLU A 37 -8.12 9.47 14.26
N ALA A 38 -7.75 10.74 14.06
CA ALA A 38 -6.65 11.42 14.75
C ALA A 38 -7.09 11.92 16.14
#